data_AF-A0A2T7BFJ4-F1
#
_entry.id   AF-A0A2T7BFJ4-F1
#
_cell.length_a   1.000
_cell.length_b   1.000
_cell.length_c   1.000
_cell.angle_alpha   90.00
_cell.angle_beta   90.00
_cell.angle_gamma   90.00
#
_symmetry.space_group_name_H-M   'P 1'
#
loop_
_entity.id
_entity.type
_entity.pdbx_description
1 polymer ?
#
loop_
_entity_poly.entity_id
_entity_poly.type
_entity_poly.pdbx_seq_one_letter_code
_entity_poly.pdbx_strand_id
1 'polypeptide(L)'
;MRIEKNITLQQVKKTGSTTVYYSAHTLWWTDDPDDLQHGPVPLDVYGSPLYQGELDIFLRKAQTKPEHYGSHGLTTLMAAHHKNMKPEKDDDPKLRTSWAALNRVVHQQAEASATGFQLLS
;
A
#
# COMPACT_ATOMS: atom_id res chain seq x y z
N MET A 1 12.86 5.57 7.90
CA MET A 1 11.69 4.85 7.36
C MET A 1 11.75 3.37 7.71
N ARG A 2 11.18 2.99 8.87
CA ARG A 2 10.80 1.59 9.13
C ARG A 2 9.48 1.35 8.43
N ILE A 3 9.51 0.70 7.27
CA ILE A 3 8.30 0.04 6.75
C ILE A 3 8.07 -1.13 7.71
N GLU A 4 7.12 -0.99 8.63
CA GLU A 4 6.67 -2.09 9.48
C GLU A 4 6.12 -3.21 8.59
N LYS A 5 6.25 -4.47 9.05
CA LYS A 5 5.94 -5.68 8.27
C LYS A 5 4.72 -5.49 7.36
N ASN A 6 4.92 -5.65 6.05
CA ASN A 6 3.88 -5.57 5.01
C ASN A 6 2.57 -6.18 5.50
N ILE A 7 1.52 -5.36 5.58
CA ILE A 7 0.17 -5.82 5.94
C ILE A 7 -0.27 -6.92 4.96
N THR A 8 -0.86 -7.98 5.47
CA THR A 8 -1.35 -9.09 4.66
C THR A 8 -2.83 -8.88 4.32
N LEU A 9 -3.27 -9.50 3.22
CA LEU A 9 -4.69 -9.52 2.84
C LEU A 9 -5.59 -10.01 4.00
N GLN A 10 -5.12 -10.98 4.80
CA GLN A 10 -5.87 -11.48 5.95
C GLN A 10 -5.98 -10.46 7.07
N GLN A 11 -4.96 -9.63 7.29
CA GLN A 11 -5.01 -8.55 8.28
C GLN A 11 -6.00 -7.47 7.86
N VAL A 12 -6.02 -7.12 6.57
CA VAL A 12 -7.01 -6.18 6.01
C VAL A 12 -8.44 -6.74 6.19
N LYS A 13 -8.67 -8.01 5.84
CA LYS A 13 -10.01 -8.62 6.02
C LYS A 13 -10.45 -8.70 7.49
N LYS A 14 -9.51 -8.72 8.44
CA LYS A 14 -9.81 -8.76 9.88
C LYS A 14 -10.19 -7.41 10.46
N THR A 15 -10.01 -6.30 9.75
CA THR A 15 -10.44 -4.97 10.22
C THR A 15 -11.97 -4.87 10.29
N GLY A 16 -12.68 -5.70 9.52
CA GLY A 16 -14.13 -5.64 9.40
C GLY A 16 -14.64 -4.45 8.58
N SER A 17 -13.73 -3.69 7.96
CA SER A 17 -14.11 -2.57 7.11
C SER A 17 -14.81 -3.07 5.84
N THR A 18 -15.87 -2.38 5.44
CA THR A 18 -16.59 -2.65 4.18
C THR A 18 -16.17 -1.69 3.08
N THR A 19 -15.40 -0.65 3.42
CA THR A 19 -15.12 0.48 2.54
C THR A 19 -13.63 0.57 2.26
N VAL A 20 -13.29 0.97 1.04
CA VAL A 20 -11.93 1.28 0.65
C VAL A 20 -11.88 2.67 0.04
N TYR A 21 -10.80 3.39 0.32
CA TYR A 21 -10.43 4.64 -0.31
C TYR A 21 -9.12 4.42 -1.04
N TYR A 22 -9.04 4.74 -2.33
CA TYR A 22 -7.84 4.48 -3.12
C TYR A 22 -7.60 5.56 -4.19
N SER A 23 -6.34 5.86 -4.44
CA SER A 23 -5.92 6.69 -5.58
C SER A 23 -5.61 5.81 -6.78
N ALA A 24 -6.14 6.19 -7.94
CA ALA A 24 -5.77 5.55 -9.21
C ALA A 24 -4.35 5.92 -9.67
N HIS A 25 -3.78 7.01 -9.12
CA HIS A 25 -2.52 7.58 -9.60
C HIS A 25 -1.31 7.23 -8.72
N THR A 26 -1.51 7.17 -7.41
CA THR A 26 -0.40 7.01 -6.44
C THR A 26 -0.35 5.63 -5.81
N LEU A 27 -1.37 4.79 -6.05
CA LEU A 27 -1.57 3.48 -5.41
C LEU A 27 -1.76 3.52 -3.92
N TRP A 28 -1.85 4.72 -3.36
CA TRP A 28 -2.25 4.89 -1.99
C TRP A 28 -3.66 4.35 -1.82
N TRP A 29 -3.85 3.54 -0.79
CA TRP A 29 -5.18 3.11 -0.38
C TRP A 29 -5.26 2.86 1.13
N THR A 30 -6.48 2.99 1.65
CA THR A 30 -6.81 2.71 3.03
C THR A 30 -8.21 2.10 3.13
N ASP A 31 -8.42 1.25 4.13
CA ASP A 31 -9.73 0.79 4.59
C ASP A 31 -10.20 1.52 5.87
N ASP A 32 -9.40 2.47 6.35
CA ASP A 32 -9.61 3.26 7.56
C ASP A 32 -9.89 4.73 7.17
N PRO A 33 -11.10 5.26 7.47
CA PRO A 33 -11.46 6.63 7.12
C PRO A 33 -10.67 7.70 7.90
N ASP A 34 -10.03 7.34 9.02
CA ASP A 34 -9.26 8.30 9.83
C ASP A 34 -7.93 8.70 9.16
N ASP A 35 -7.48 7.97 8.13
CA ASP A 35 -6.29 8.34 7.34
C ASP A 35 -6.58 9.32 6.20
N LEU A 36 -7.84 9.71 6.00
CA LEU A 36 -8.22 10.66 4.97
C LEU A 36 -7.88 12.08 5.41
N GLN A 37 -7.25 12.87 4.54
CA GLN A 37 -7.10 14.30 4.80
C GLN A 37 -8.47 14.97 4.79
N HIS A 38 -8.80 15.71 5.86
CA HIS A 38 -10.08 16.39 5.99
C HIS A 38 -10.12 17.64 5.09
N GLY A 39 -10.98 17.58 4.07
CA GLY A 39 -11.24 18.66 3.13
C GLY A 39 -12.55 18.40 2.38
N PRO A 40 -12.99 19.31 1.49
CA PRO A 40 -14.21 19.11 0.70
C PRO A 40 -14.13 17.90 -0.25
N VAL A 41 -12.91 17.41 -0.53
CA VAL A 41 -12.62 16.20 -1.30
C VAL A 41 -11.60 15.38 -0.51
N PRO A 42 -11.82 14.07 -0.28
CA PRO A 42 -10.82 13.22 0.33
C PRO A 42 -9.58 13.10 -0.57
N LEU A 43 -8.42 13.45 -0.02
CA LEU A 43 -7.13 13.36 -0.70
C LEU A 43 -6.22 12.35 0.01
N ASP A 44 -5.34 11.69 -0.75
CA ASP A 44 -4.20 10.99 -0.16
C ASP A 44 -3.18 11.97 0.42
N VAL A 45 -2.14 11.43 1.06
CA VAL A 45 -1.04 12.21 1.64
C VAL A 45 -0.26 13.04 0.61
N TYR A 46 -0.48 12.85 -0.69
CA TYR A 46 0.13 13.56 -1.80
C TYR A 46 -0.82 14.54 -2.50
N GLY A 47 -2.03 14.73 -1.98
CA GLY A 47 -3.02 15.62 -2.57
C GLY A 47 -3.78 15.03 -3.77
N SER A 48 -3.68 13.71 -4.01
CA SER A 48 -4.43 13.03 -5.07
C SER A 48 -5.86 12.72 -4.61
N PRO A 49 -6.89 13.02 -5.41
CA PRO A 49 -8.27 12.64 -5.09
C PRO A 49 -8.44 11.13 -4.94
N LEU A 50 -9.21 10.75 -3.93
CA LEU A 50 -9.50 9.36 -3.62
C LEU A 50 -10.85 8.92 -4.18
N TYR A 51 -10.87 7.71 -4.74
CA TYR A 51 -12.10 6.99 -5.05
C TYR A 51 -12.54 6.19 -3.83
N GLN A 52 -13.85 6.16 -3.57
CA GLN A 52 -14.46 5.29 -2.57
C GLN A 52 -15.10 4.08 -3.26
N GLY A 53 -14.93 2.90 -2.67
CA GLY A 53 -15.56 1.67 -3.15
C GLY A 53 -15.79 0.63 -2.05
N GLU A 54 -16.29 -0.53 -2.46
CA GLU A 54 -16.44 -1.69 -1.58
C GLU A 54 -15.11 -2.46 -1.46
N LEU A 55 -14.63 -2.64 -0.23
CA LEU A 55 -13.33 -3.26 0.05
C LEU A 55 -13.27 -4.69 -0.52
N ASP A 56 -14.31 -5.49 -0.34
CA ASP A 56 -14.33 -6.87 -0.82
C ASP A 56 -14.32 -7.00 -2.34
N ILE A 57 -14.96 -6.06 -3.05
CA ILE A 57 -14.94 -6.02 -4.51
C ILE A 57 -13.55 -5.58 -4.98
N PHE A 58 -12.98 -4.56 -4.34
CA PHE A 58 -11.64 -4.07 -4.64
C PHE A 58 -10.58 -5.17 -4.47
N LEU A 59 -10.57 -5.85 -3.33
CA LEU A 59 -9.62 -6.95 -3.07
C LEU A 59 -9.82 -8.13 -4.03
N ARG A 60 -11.06 -8.52 -4.35
CA ARG A 60 -11.32 -9.59 -5.33
C ARG A 60 -10.85 -9.22 -6.74
N LYS A 61 -11.07 -7.98 -7.17
CA LYS A 61 -10.54 -7.47 -8.44
C LYS A 61 -9.01 -7.49 -8.44
N ALA A 62 -8.40 -7.08 -7.32
CA ALA A 62 -6.95 -7.10 -7.19
C ALA A 62 -6.36 -8.51 -7.28
N GLN A 63 -7.04 -9.49 -6.69
CA GLN A 63 -6.64 -10.91 -6.75
C GLN A 63 -6.81 -11.55 -8.13
N THR A 64 -7.81 -11.13 -8.90
CA THR A 64 -8.09 -11.70 -10.24
C THR A 64 -7.22 -11.10 -11.34
N LYS A 65 -6.60 -9.94 -11.10
CA LYS A 65 -5.71 -9.23 -12.04
C LYS A 65 -4.44 -8.72 -11.34
N PRO A 66 -3.61 -9.61 -10.76
CA PRO A 66 -2.42 -9.20 -10.02
C PRO A 66 -1.42 -8.41 -10.88
N GLU A 67 -1.32 -8.71 -12.17
CA GLU A 67 -0.44 -8.02 -13.12
C GLU A 67 -0.74 -6.53 -13.29
N HIS A 68 -1.94 -6.08 -12.92
CA HIS A 68 -2.32 -4.67 -12.95
C HIS A 68 -1.47 -3.81 -12.00
N TYR A 69 -0.88 -4.42 -10.97
CA TYR A 69 -0.08 -3.75 -9.95
C TYR A 69 1.44 -3.94 -10.14
N GLY A 70 1.87 -4.27 -11.36
CA GLY A 70 3.27 -4.46 -11.71
C GLY A 70 3.80 -5.87 -11.42
N SER A 71 5.13 -6.04 -11.50
CA SER A 71 5.80 -7.36 -11.44
C SER A 71 5.59 -8.13 -10.13
N HIS A 72 5.23 -7.46 -9.04
CA HIS A 72 5.00 -8.09 -7.73
C HIS A 72 3.52 -8.10 -7.31
N GLY A 73 2.64 -7.64 -8.21
CA GLY A 73 1.19 -7.72 -8.11
C GLY A 73 0.60 -7.38 -6.75
N LEU A 74 -0.14 -8.33 -6.16
CA LEU A 74 -0.85 -8.14 -4.89
C LEU A 74 0.09 -7.74 -3.74
N THR A 75 1.35 -8.18 -3.76
CA THR A 75 2.34 -7.80 -2.74
C THR A 75 2.63 -6.30 -2.78
N THR A 76 2.81 -5.72 -3.98
CA THR A 76 2.98 -4.26 -4.14
C THR A 76 1.73 -3.52 -3.68
N LEU A 77 0.54 -4.01 -4.02
CA LEU A 77 -0.70 -3.40 -3.56
C LEU A 77 -0.80 -3.42 -2.03
N MET A 78 -0.53 -4.55 -1.38
CA MET A 78 -0.59 -4.63 0.08
C MET A 78 0.48 -3.76 0.75
N ALA A 79 1.68 -3.68 0.18
CA ALA A 79 2.71 -2.75 0.63
C ALA A 79 2.27 -1.29 0.51
N ALA A 80 1.42 -0.95 -0.47
CA ALA A 80 0.90 0.38 -0.70
C ALA A 80 -0.24 0.82 0.26
N HIS A 81 -0.62 -0.04 1.21
CA HIS A 81 -1.56 0.33 2.27
C HIS A 81 -0.97 1.47 3.13
N HIS A 82 -1.79 2.47 3.43
CA HIS A 82 -1.39 3.74 4.05
C HIS A 82 -0.49 3.60 5.30
N LYS A 83 -0.59 2.51 6.07
CA LYS A 83 0.23 2.27 7.28
C LYS A 83 1.72 2.21 6.96
N ASN A 84 2.08 1.81 5.75
CA ASN A 84 3.48 1.72 5.30
C ASN A 84 3.98 2.99 4.63
N MET A 85 3.08 3.90 4.25
CA MET A 85 3.40 5.08 3.45
C MET A 85 3.39 6.39 4.24
N LYS A 86 3.22 6.38 5.57
CA LYS A 86 3.27 7.62 6.36
C LYS A 86 4.68 8.24 6.21
N PRO A 87 4.83 9.38 5.52
CA PRO A 87 6.15 9.97 5.33
C PRO A 87 6.67 10.41 6.69
N GLU A 88 7.78 9.85 7.14
CA GLU A 88 8.56 10.43 8.23
C GLU A 88 9.12 11.77 7.71
N LYS A 89 8.38 12.86 7.93
CA LYS A 89 8.76 14.28 7.72
C LYS A 89 9.48 14.62 6.39
N ASP A 90 8.72 15.27 5.51
CA ASP A 90 9.10 16.26 4.49
C ASP A 90 10.16 15.97 3.41
N ASP A 91 10.95 14.89 3.41
CA ASP A 91 12.05 14.80 2.44
C ASP A 91 12.43 13.39 1.93
N ASP A 92 11.50 12.43 1.86
CA ASP A 92 11.82 11.14 1.22
C ASP A 92 11.54 11.19 -0.31
N PRO A 93 12.56 11.25 -1.18
CA PRO A 93 12.39 11.26 -2.64
C PRO A 93 11.72 10.00 -3.19
N LYS A 94 11.58 8.93 -2.40
CA LYS A 94 10.80 7.72 -2.76
C LYS A 94 9.30 7.98 -2.83
N LEU A 95 8.82 9.07 -2.23
CA LEU A 95 7.43 9.50 -2.23
C LEU A 95 6.97 10.08 -3.57
N ARG A 96 7.88 10.24 -4.54
CA ARG A 96 7.60 10.74 -5.90
C ARG A 96 7.65 9.65 -6.97
N THR A 97 7.60 8.38 -6.58
CA THR A 97 8.09 7.32 -7.46
C THR A 97 7.03 6.64 -8.32
N SER A 98 7.41 6.44 -9.58
CA SER A 98 6.71 5.56 -10.51
C SER A 98 6.67 4.12 -10.00
N TRP A 99 5.78 3.32 -10.57
CA TRP A 99 5.67 1.86 -10.38
C TRP A 99 7.00 1.12 -10.23
N ALA A 100 8.00 1.48 -11.03
CA ALA A 100 9.30 0.85 -11.02
C ALA A 100 10.07 1.03 -9.69
N ALA A 101 9.93 2.16 -8.99
CA ALA A 101 10.66 2.36 -7.74
C ALA A 101 9.97 1.71 -6.54
N LEU A 102 8.63 1.70 -6.49
CA LEU A 102 7.89 0.91 -5.50
C LEU A 102 8.25 -0.58 -5.59
N ASN A 103 8.29 -1.13 -6.80
CA ASN A 103 8.68 -2.53 -7.03
C ASN A 103 10.10 -2.85 -6.51
N ARG A 104 11.07 -1.93 -6.68
CA ARG A 104 12.43 -2.11 -6.16
C ARG A 104 12.48 -2.17 -4.63
N VAL A 105 11.69 -1.34 -3.94
CA VAL A 105 11.65 -1.32 -2.47
C VAL A 105 11.05 -2.62 -1.93
N VAL A 106 9.96 -3.10 -2.53
CA VAL A 106 9.34 -4.39 -2.17
C VAL A 106 10.31 -5.55 -2.38
N HIS A 107 11.07 -5.54 -3.47
CA HIS A 107 12.08 -6.58 -3.76
C HIS A 107 13.18 -6.64 -2.70
N GLN A 108 13.78 -5.49 -2.38
CA GLN A 108 14.87 -5.40 -1.38
C GLN A 108 14.43 -5.91 0.00
N GLN A 109 13.17 -5.73 0.36
CA GLN A 109 12.64 -6.19 1.65
C GLN A 109 12.29 -7.68 1.65
N ALA A 110 11.77 -8.21 0.54
CA ALA A 110 11.54 -9.64 0.39
C ALA A 110 12.87 -10.40 0.50
N GLU A 111 13.93 -9.89 -0.13
CA GLU A 111 15.29 -10.43 -0.02
C GLU A 111 15.85 -10.32 1.40
N ALA A 112 15.78 -9.14 2.02
CA ALA A 112 16.27 -8.96 3.40
C ALA A 112 15.55 -9.86 4.42
N SER A 113 14.25 -10.09 4.23
CA SER A 113 13.46 -10.99 5.08
C SER A 113 13.81 -12.47 4.87
N ALA A 114 14.24 -12.85 3.66
CA ALA A 114 14.70 -14.20 3.33
C ALA A 114 16.12 -14.46 3.85
N THR A 115 17.04 -13.49 3.73
CA THR A 115 18.44 -13.63 4.19
C THR A 115 18.57 -13.53 5.72
N GLY A 116 17.68 -12.79 6.39
CA GLY A 116 17.64 -12.71 7.86
C GLY A 116 17.33 -14.05 8.56
N PHE A 117 16.85 -15.05 7.84
CA PHE A 117 16.59 -16.40 8.36
C PHE A 117 17.84 -17.31 8.33
N GLN A 118 18.93 -16.93 7.65
CA GLN A 118 20.15 -17.74 7.51
C GLN A 118 21.27 -17.40 8.51
N LEU A 119 21.08 -16.44 9.41
CA LEU A 119 22.10 -16.03 10.40
C LEU A 119 21.79 -16.45 11.85
N LEU A 120 20.86 -17.38 12.06
CA LEU A 120 20.51 -17.93 13.38
C LEU A 120 20.46 -19.47 13.42
N SER A 121 21.32 -20.14 12.66
CA SER A 121 21.52 -21.60 12.73
C SER A 121 22.99 -21.95 12.90
#